data_AF-A0A963N9T6-F1
#
_entry.id   AF-A0A963N9T6-F1
#
_cell.length_a   1.000
_cell.length_b   1.000
_cell.length_c   1.000
_cell.angle_alpha   90.00
_cell.angle_beta   90.00
_cell.angle_gamma   90.00
#
_symmetry.space_group_name_H-M   'P 1'
#
loop_
_entity.id
_entity.type
_entity.pdbx_description
1 polymer ?
#
loop_
_entity_poly.entity_id
_entity_poly.type
_entity_poly.pdbx_seq_one_letter_code
_entity_poly.pdbx_strand_id
1 'polypeptide(L)' 'MPLLTDFDWQSKYDHDHGSLIEQFYLRALACAQRYDRTTGYFTATALAIAARGLEGLVLNNGRMR' A
#
# COMPACT_ATOMS: atom_id res chain seq x y z
N MET A 1 -1.35 13.57 6.65
CA MET A 1 -0.89 12.48 5.77
C MET A 1 0.10 11.66 6.56
N PRO A 2 -0.06 10.33 6.62
CA PRO A 2 0.82 9.48 7.40
C PRO A 2 2.19 9.34 6.71
N LEU A 3 3.26 9.45 7.48
CA LEU A 3 4.64 9.22 7.08
C LEU A 3 5.04 7.76 7.35
N LEU A 4 6.12 7.31 6.71
CA LEU A 4 6.65 5.96 6.94
C LEU A 4 6.99 5.73 8.42
N THR A 5 7.47 6.76 9.11
CA THR A 5 7.85 6.75 10.52
C THR A 5 6.68 6.75 11.49
N ASP A 6 5.45 6.94 11.01
CA ASP A 6 4.26 6.97 11.85
C ASP A 6 3.74 5.55 12.17
N PHE A 7 4.37 4.53 11.59
CA PHE A 7 3.99 3.12 11.77
C PHE A 7 5.14 2.30 12.35
N ASP A 8 4.80 1.44 13.31
CA ASP A 8 5.68 0.37 13.77
C ASP A 8 5.64 -0.80 12.80
N TRP A 9 6.64 -0.85 11.91
CA TRP A 9 6.76 -1.91 10.92
C TRP A 9 7.34 -3.17 11.54
N GLN A 10 6.74 -4.31 11.20
CA GLN A 10 7.31 -5.62 11.49
C GLN A 10 8.38 -5.98 10.46
N SER A 11 9.38 -6.75 10.89
CA SER A 11 10.40 -7.31 9.99
C SER A 11 9.83 -8.37 9.04
N LYS A 12 8.71 -8.98 9.41
CA LYS A 12 7.98 -9.98 8.63
C LYS A 12 6.48 -9.78 8.85
N TYR A 13 5.71 -9.96 7.78
CA TYR A 13 4.27 -10.09 7.83
C TYR A 13 3.85 -11.44 7.27
N ASP A 14 2.84 -12.05 7.87
CA ASP A 14 2.22 -13.29 7.40
C ASP A 14 0.71 -13.25 7.63
N HIS A 15 0.02 -14.24 7.08
CA HIS A 15 -1.44 -14.32 7.13
C HIS A 15 -1.97 -14.77 8.50
N ASP A 16 -1.10 -15.28 9.38
CA ASP A 16 -1.49 -15.81 10.69
C ASP A 16 -1.98 -14.69 11.62
N HIS A 17 -1.49 -13.47 11.39
CA HIS A 17 -1.82 -12.30 12.20
C HIS A 17 -2.87 -11.40 11.55
N GLY A 18 -3.47 -11.82 10.43
CA GLY A 18 -4.61 -11.16 9.79
C GLY A 18 -4.36 -10.68 8.34
N SER A 19 -5.05 -9.62 7.95
CA SER A 19 -5.04 -9.13 6.57
C SER A 19 -3.73 -8.42 6.21
N LEU A 20 -2.89 -9.08 5.41
CA LEU A 20 -1.67 -8.50 4.85
C LEU A 20 -1.94 -7.20 4.06
N ILE A 21 -3.12 -7.12 3.44
CA ILE A 21 -3.58 -5.93 2.74
C ILE A 21 -3.66 -4.73 3.69
N GLU A 22 -4.29 -4.90 4.85
CA GLU A 22 -4.53 -3.80 5.79
C GLU A 22 -3.31 -3.50 6.68
N GLN A 23 -2.53 -4.53 6.98
CA GLN A 23 -1.36 -4.41 7.86
C GLN A 23 -0.15 -3.85 7.13
N PHE A 24 0.00 -4.16 5.84
CA PHE A 24 1.18 -3.77 5.08
C PHE A 24 0.81 -2.95 3.84
N TYR A 25 0.10 -3.52 2.87
CA TYR A 25 -0.01 -2.90 1.54
C TYR A 25 -0.71 -1.54 1.55
N LEU A 26 -1.84 -1.40 2.26
CA LEU A 26 -2.56 -0.13 2.32
C LEU A 26 -1.78 0.93 3.09
N ARG A 27 -1.14 0.56 4.21
CA ARG A 27 -0.32 1.49 5.01
C ARG A 27 0.90 1.97 4.22
N ALA A 28 1.60 1.04 3.59
CA ALA A 28 2.80 1.33 2.82
C ALA A 28 2.46 2.22 1.62
N LEU A 29 1.37 1.94 0.91
CA LEU A 29 0.93 2.76 -0.21
C LEU A 29 0.48 4.15 0.23
N ALA A 30 -0.17 4.27 1.39
CA ALA A 30 -0.66 5.54 1.90
C ALA A 30 0.46 6.52 2.29
N CYS A 31 1.64 6.03 2.70
CA CYS A 31 2.81 6.86 3.02
C CYS A 31 3.88 6.86 1.91
N ALA A 32 3.65 6.17 0.80
CA ALA A 32 4.61 6.10 -0.30
C ALA A 32 4.64 7.39 -1.12
N GLN A 33 5.78 7.62 -1.77
CA GLN A 33 5.92 8.58 -2.89
C GLN A 33 6.11 7.88 -4.24
N ARG A 34 6.29 6.57 -4.26
CA ARG A 34 6.46 5.81 -5.50
C ARG A 34 5.80 4.44 -5.36
N TYR A 35 4.98 4.09 -6.34
CA TYR A 35 4.35 2.77 -6.46
C TYR A 35 4.61 2.21 -7.85
N ASP A 36 5.60 1.32 -7.94
CA ASP A 36 5.88 0.59 -9.19
C ASP A 36 5.13 -0.75 -9.16
N ARG A 37 4.29 -1.02 -10.16
CA ARG A 37 3.55 -2.28 -10.26
C ARG A 37 4.11 -3.13 -11.39
N THR A 38 4.62 -4.32 -11.06
CA THR A 38 5.29 -5.23 -12.02
C THR A 38 4.35 -6.24 -12.69
N THR A 39 3.09 -6.33 -12.27
CA THR A 39 2.13 -7.31 -12.81
C THR A 39 1.30 -6.77 -13.98
N GLY A 40 1.22 -7.57 -15.06
CA GLY A 40 0.34 -7.33 -16.21
C GLY A 40 -1.11 -7.80 -16.03
N TYR A 41 -1.40 -8.61 -15.01
CA TYR A 41 -2.75 -9.14 -14.74
C TYR A 41 -3.16 -8.88 -13.29
N PHE A 42 -4.35 -8.33 -13.11
CA PHE A 42 -4.96 -8.09 -11.81
C PHE A 42 -6.46 -8.33 -11.86
N THR A 43 -7.01 -8.76 -10.73
CA THR A 43 -8.47 -8.82 -10.57
C THR A 43 -9.02 -7.42 -10.31
N ALA A 44 -10.28 -7.17 -10.64
CA ALA A 44 -10.96 -5.92 -10.31
C ALA A 44 -10.89 -5.62 -8.80
N THR A 45 -10.99 -6.66 -7.98
CA THR A 45 -10.87 -6.56 -6.51
C THR A 45 -9.50 -6.05 -6.07
N ALA A 46 -8.42 -6.57 -6.66
CA ALA A 46 -7.06 -6.11 -6.32
C ALA A 46 -6.86 -4.64 -6.69
N LEU A 47 -7.41 -4.19 -7.82
CA LEU A 47 -7.36 -2.78 -8.21
C LEU A 47 -8.15 -1.89 -7.24
N ALA A 48 -9.36 -2.30 -6.87
CA ALA A 48 -10.19 -1.57 -5.91
C ALA A 48 -9.52 -1.43 -4.53
N ILE A 49 -8.83 -2.48 -4.08
CA ILE A 49 -8.03 -2.43 -2.85
C ILE A 49 -6.88 -1.43 -3.00
N ALA A 50 -6.08 -1.50 -4.08
CA ALA A 50 -4.97 -0.58 -4.29
C ALA A 50 -5.45 0.89 -4.36
N ALA A 51 -6.61 1.15 -4.97
CA ALA A 51 -7.20 2.48 -5.05
C ALA A 51 -7.42 3.12 -3.67
N ARG A 52 -7.75 2.32 -2.64
CA ARG A 52 -7.91 2.83 -1.26
C ARG A 52 -6.61 3.40 -0.68
N GLY A 53 -5.45 2.81 -1.01
CA GLY A 53 -4.16 3.34 -0.57
C GLY A 53 -3.60 4.43 -1.49
N LEU A 54 -4.11 4.53 -2.73
CA LEU A 54 -3.64 5.48 -3.74
C LEU A 54 -3.95 6.93 -3.38
N GLU A 55 -5.00 7.19 -2.60
CA GLU A 55 -5.28 8.53 -2.06
C GLU A 55 -4.06 9.09 -1.31
N GLY A 56 -3.44 8.28 -0.44
CA GLY A 56 -2.25 8.69 0.29
C GLY A 56 -1.05 8.92 -0.64
N LEU A 57 -0.85 8.05 -1.63
CA LEU A 57 0.17 8.25 -2.67
C LEU A 57 -0.01 9.60 -3.39
N VAL A 58 -1.24 9.93 -3.81
CA VAL A 58 -1.56 11.20 -4.49
C VAL A 58 -1.29 12.39 -3.57
N LEU A 59 -1.76 12.33 -2.33
CA LEU A 59 -1.53 13.38 -1.35
C LEU A 59 -0.03 13.62 -1.14
N ASN A 60 0.78 12.56 -1.14
CA ASN A 60 2.24 12.63 -0.98
C ASN A 60 2.97 13.14 -2.24
N ASN A 61 2.26 13.65 -3.25
CA ASN A 61 2.80 13.96 -4.59
C ASN A 61 3.55 12.77 -5.21
N GLY A 62 3.08 11.56 -4.91
CA GLY A 62 3.68 10.33 -5.35
C GLY A 62 3.37 9.99 -6.79
N ARG A 63 4.17 9.09 -7.37
CA ARG A 63 4.00 8.62 -8.75
C ARG A 63 3.77 7.12 -8.78
N MET A 64 2.88 6.70 -9.66
CA MET A 64 2.66 5.29 -9.98
C MET A 64 3.26 4.98 -11.36
N ARG A 65 3.91 3.82 -11.50
CA ARG A 65 4.49 3.31 -12.75
C ARG A 65 4.12 1.86 -13.00
#